data_AF-A0A447P2B8-F1
#
_entry.id   AF-A0A447P2B8-F1
#
_cell.length_a   1.000
_cell.length_b   1.000
_cell.length_c   1.000
_cell.angle_alpha   90.00
_cell.angle_beta   90.00
_cell.angle_gamma   90.00
#
_symmetry.space_group_name_H-M   'P 1'
#
loop_
_entity.id
_entity.type
_entity.pdbx_description
1 polymer ?
#
loop_
_entity_poly.entity_id
_entity_poly.type
_entity_poly.pdbx_seq_one_letter_code
_entity_poly.pdbx_strand_id
1 'polypeptide(L)'
;MIIVSVLRQSKDFTTKHAQWLHKQLKGYDSVCLTDAPKIEGVNTAPLLYDWPGWWAKPELFNPLHPVLGSEDILYIDIDSVIVGDINPLTTMKK
;
A
#
# COMPACT_ATOMS: atom_id res chain seq x y z
N MET A 1 -10.60 -5.88 6.12
CA MET A 1 -10.20 -4.65 5.42
C MET A 1 -8.75 -4.36 5.72
N ILE A 2 -7.96 -4.17 4.67
CA ILE A 2 -6.53 -3.94 4.73
C ILE A 2 -6.20 -2.55 4.19
N ILE A 3 -5.24 -1.86 4.80
CA ILE A 3 -4.72 -0.60 4.27
C ILE A 3 -3.65 -0.93 3.23
N VAL A 4 -3.78 -0.40 2.02
CA VAL A 4 -2.85 -0.70 0.93
C VAL A 4 -2.22 0.58 0.42
N SER A 5 -0.91 0.57 0.27
CA SER A 5 -0.16 1.56 -0.49
C SER A 5 0.48 0.91 -1.71
N VAL A 6 0.85 1.71 -2.72
CA VAL A 6 1.52 1.21 -3.93
C VAL A 6 2.79 2.00 -4.15
N LEU A 7 3.91 1.29 -4.25
CA LEU A 7 5.22 1.86 -4.58
C LEU A 7 5.83 1.09 -5.73
N ARG A 8 5.82 1.68 -6.91
CA ARG A 8 6.78 1.31 -7.95
C ARG A 8 7.99 2.23 -7.87
N GLN A 9 9.16 1.64 -7.67
CA GLN A 9 10.37 2.42 -7.43
C GLN A 9 10.73 3.28 -8.64
N SER A 10 11.11 4.52 -8.37
CA SER A 10 11.62 5.46 -9.37
C SER A 10 12.71 6.35 -8.76
N LYS A 11 13.21 7.32 -9.53
CA LYS A 11 14.13 8.33 -9.01
C LYS A 11 13.49 9.20 -7.92
N ASP A 12 12.18 9.44 -8.05
CA ASP A 12 11.43 10.32 -7.16
C ASP A 12 10.79 9.54 -6.01
N PHE A 13 10.36 8.29 -6.26
CA PHE A 13 9.69 7.44 -5.29
C PHE A 13 10.57 6.26 -4.89
N THR A 14 11.17 6.35 -3.70
CA THR A 14 12.01 5.30 -3.12
C THR A 14 11.30 4.56 -1.98
N THR A 15 11.88 3.45 -1.53
CA THR A 15 11.42 2.66 -0.36
C THR A 15 11.22 3.49 0.91
N LYS A 16 11.90 4.64 1.03
CA LYS A 16 11.72 5.57 2.15
C LYS A 16 10.29 6.11 2.27
N HIS A 17 9.58 6.27 1.16
CA HIS A 17 8.18 6.75 1.19
C HIS A 17 7.28 5.69 1.82
N ALA A 18 7.44 4.42 1.43
CA ALA A 18 6.73 3.30 2.06
C ALA A 18 7.07 3.21 3.55
N GLN A 19 8.35 3.30 3.91
CA GLN A 19 8.76 3.27 5.32
C GLN A 19 8.13 4.40 6.12
N TRP A 20 8.08 5.60 5.55
CA TRP A 20 7.54 6.77 6.23
C TRP A 20 6.03 6.69 6.43
N LEU A 21 5.28 6.28 5.40
CA LEU A 21 3.83 6.06 5.52
C LEU A 21 3.52 4.93 6.52
N HIS A 22 4.13 3.75 6.35
CA HIS A 22 3.80 2.59 7.19
C HIS A 22 4.27 2.74 8.65
N LYS A 23 5.25 3.61 8.93
CA LYS A 23 5.57 3.99 10.31
C LYS A 23 4.40 4.67 11.03
N GLN A 24 3.56 5.41 10.31
CA GLN A 24 2.36 6.07 10.84
C GLN A 24 1.17 5.10 10.95
N LEU A 25 1.19 4.00 10.19
CA LEU A 25 0.15 2.97 10.19
C LEU A 25 0.43 1.83 11.18
N LYS A 26 1.36 2.01 12.13
CA LYS A 26 1.65 1.00 13.15
C LYS A 26 0.40 0.69 13.97
N GLY A 27 0.06 -0.59 14.05
CA GLY A 27 -1.16 -1.07 14.72
C GLY A 27 -2.33 -1.31 13.77
N TYR A 28 -2.24 -0.87 12.51
CA TYR A 28 -3.18 -1.23 11.46
C TYR A 28 -2.64 -2.39 10.61
N ASP A 29 -3.56 -3.20 10.09
CA ASP A 29 -3.22 -4.17 9.04
C ASP A 29 -2.95 -3.40 7.74
N SER A 30 -1.67 -3.34 7.35
CA SER A 30 -1.23 -2.56 6.19
C SER A 30 -0.18 -3.31 5.37
N VAL A 31 -0.24 -3.12 4.05
CA VAL A 31 0.70 -3.70 3.08
C VAL A 31 1.05 -2.70 1.96
N CYS A 32 2.27 -2.77 1.44
CA CYS A 32 2.71 -2.00 0.28
C CYS A 32 2.87 -2.93 -0.92
N LEU A 33 2.13 -2.69 -2.01
CA LEU A 33 2.40 -3.34 -3.29
C LEU A 33 3.63 -2.72 -3.92
N THR A 34 4.65 -3.51 -4.24
CA THR A 34 5.92 -2.99 -4.74
C THR A 34 6.70 -3.96 -5.62
N ASP A 35 7.58 -3.39 -6.45
CA ASP A 35 8.63 -4.09 -7.20
C ASP A 35 9.91 -4.31 -6.37
N ALA A 36 9.99 -3.74 -5.17
CA ALA A 36 11.08 -4.00 -4.24
C ALA A 36 10.98 -5.41 -3.64
N PRO A 37 12.07 -6.20 -3.58
CA PRO A 37 12.03 -7.55 -3.02
C PRO A 37 11.74 -7.56 -1.51
N LYS A 38 12.14 -6.52 -0.79
CA LYS A 38 11.88 -6.32 0.64
C LYS A 38 12.06 -4.85 1.00
N ILE A 39 11.20 -4.35 1.88
CA ILE A 39 11.34 -3.02 2.50
C ILE A 39 11.37 -3.21 4.02
N GLU A 40 12.44 -2.73 4.68
CA GLU A 40 12.57 -2.88 6.13
C GLU A 40 11.46 -2.12 6.87
N GLY A 41 10.78 -2.81 7.79
CA GLY A 41 9.71 -2.24 8.61
C GLY A 41 8.37 -2.07 7.89
N VAL A 42 8.22 -2.63 6.68
CA VAL A 42 7.01 -2.54 5.86
C VAL A 42 6.61 -3.95 5.42
N ASN A 43 5.33 -4.31 5.59
CA ASN A 43 4.79 -5.52 4.97
C ASN A 43 4.67 -5.27 3.47
N THR A 44 5.27 -6.13 2.65
CA THR A 44 5.29 -5.96 1.19
C THR A 44 4.55 -7.08 0.49
N ALA A 45 3.91 -6.75 -0.62
CA ALA A 45 3.38 -7.70 -1.58
C ALA A 45 3.87 -7.33 -2.99
N PRO A 46 4.00 -8.30 -3.91
CA PRO A 46 4.58 -8.02 -5.22
C PRO A 46 3.61 -7.25 -6.12
N LEU A 47 4.15 -6.39 -6.98
CA LEU A 47 3.46 -6.02 -8.23
C LEU A 47 3.54 -7.22 -9.20
N LEU A 48 2.42 -7.58 -9.81
CA LEU A 48 2.29 -8.73 -10.71
C LEU A 48 2.57 -8.35 -12.16
N TYR A 49 2.49 -7.06 -12.49
CA TYR A 49 2.68 -6.54 -13.84
C TYR A 49 3.75 -5.45 -13.86
N ASP A 50 4.36 -5.25 -15.04
CA ASP A 50 5.41 -4.26 -15.23
C ASP A 50 4.87 -2.87 -15.63
N TRP A 51 3.76 -2.44 -15.01
CA TRP A 51 3.14 -1.17 -15.34
C TRP A 51 4.04 0.02 -14.96
N PRO A 52 4.15 1.05 -15.80
CA PRO A 52 5.06 2.16 -15.54
C PRO A 52 4.52 3.13 -14.48
N GLY A 53 5.31 3.37 -13.44
CA GLY A 53 5.06 4.43 -12.46
C GLY A 53 3.70 4.30 -11.78
N TRP A 54 2.89 5.37 -11.83
CA TRP A 54 1.58 5.40 -11.17
C TRP A 54 0.57 4.39 -11.74
N TRP A 55 0.79 3.87 -12.96
CA TRP A 55 -0.02 2.81 -13.56
C TRP A 55 0.12 1.46 -12.86
N ALA A 56 0.93 1.34 -11.81
CA ALA A 56 0.92 0.19 -10.91
C ALA A 56 -0.32 0.18 -9.97
N LYS A 57 -0.95 1.34 -9.72
CA LYS A 57 -2.13 1.45 -8.82
C LYS A 57 -3.36 0.61 -9.21
N PRO A 58 -3.71 0.41 -10.50
CA PRO A 58 -4.79 -0.49 -10.91
C PRO A 58 -4.68 -1.92 -10.36
N GLU A 59 -3.47 -2.39 -10.00
CA GLU A 59 -3.29 -3.72 -9.40
C GLU A 59 -3.98 -3.85 -8.03
N LEU A 60 -4.28 -2.74 -7.34
CA LEU A 60 -5.10 -2.70 -6.13
C LEU A 60 -6.45 -3.40 -6.31
N PHE A 61 -7.00 -3.36 -7.52
CA PHE A 61 -8.33 -3.87 -7.84
C PHE A 61 -8.28 -5.24 -8.52
N ASN A 62 -7.12 -5.92 -8.52
CA ASN A 62 -6.99 -7.24 -9.09
C ASN A 62 -7.56 -8.30 -8.14
N PRO A 63 -8.72 -8.92 -8.45
CA PRO A 63 -9.35 -9.90 -7.56
C PRO A 63 -8.55 -11.20 -7.43
N LEU A 64 -7.56 -11.41 -8.30
CA LEU A 64 -6.66 -12.57 -8.29
C LEU A 64 -5.31 -12.27 -7.65
N HIS A 65 -5.13 -11.08 -7.07
CA HIS A 65 -3.88 -10.73 -6.40
C HIS A 65 -3.67 -11.65 -5.18
N PRO A 66 -2.52 -12.33 -5.05
CA PRO A 66 -2.34 -13.41 -4.07
C PRO A 66 -2.40 -12.94 -2.60
N VAL A 67 -2.22 -11.64 -2.36
CA VAL A 67 -2.31 -11.03 -1.03
C VAL A 67 -3.61 -10.26 -0.80
N LEU A 68 -4.20 -9.68 -1.85
CA LEU A 68 -5.38 -8.82 -1.69
C LEU A 68 -6.67 -9.60 -1.91
N GLY A 69 -6.69 -10.55 -2.85
CA GLY A 69 -7.84 -11.39 -3.16
C GLY A 69 -9.13 -10.59 -3.29
N SER A 70 -10.12 -10.95 -2.45
CA SER A 70 -11.41 -10.27 -2.35
C SER A 70 -11.56 -9.39 -1.09
N GLU A 71 -10.45 -8.97 -0.49
CA GLU A 71 -10.48 -8.09 0.69
C GLU A 71 -11.10 -6.73 0.36
N ASP A 72 -11.76 -6.13 1.36
CA ASP A 72 -12.04 -4.71 1.33
C ASP A 72 -10.72 -3.94 1.53
N ILE A 73 -10.48 -2.91 0.73
CA ILE A 73 -9.22 -2.17 0.72
C ILE A 73 -9.47 -0.70 1.03
N LEU A 74 -8.67 -0.15 1.96
CA LEU A 74 -8.47 1.28 2.10
C LEU A 74 -7.14 1.66 1.44
N TYR A 75 -7.20 2.33 0.30
CA TYR A 75 -6.00 2.82 -0.37
C TYR A 75 -5.53 4.14 0.22
N ILE A 76 -4.23 4.25 0.51
CA ILE A 76 -3.56 5.49 0.90
C ILE A 76 -2.35 5.69 0.00
N ASP A 77 -2.23 6.89 -0.60
CA ASP A 77 -1.11 7.20 -1.48
C ASP A 77 0.23 7.23 -0.73
N ILE A 78 1.31 6.85 -1.41
CA ILE A 78 2.61 6.64 -0.78
C ILE A 78 3.22 7.94 -0.24
N ASP A 79 2.76 9.08 -0.76
CA ASP A 79 3.16 10.44 -0.38
C ASP A 79 2.14 11.15 0.53
N SER A 80 1.23 10.40 1.16
CA SER A 80 0.22 10.93 2.10
C SER A 80 0.69 11.00 3.55
N VAL A 81 0.35 12.08 4.24
CA VAL A 81 0.63 12.29 5.68
C VAL A 81 -0.60 11.95 6.53
N ILE A 82 -0.44 11.12 7.57
CA ILE A 82 -1.52 10.82 8.51
C ILE A 82 -1.48 11.82 9.66
N VAL A 83 -2.45 12.74 9.70
CA VAL A 83 -2.49 13.87 10.65
C VAL A 83 -3.48 13.69 11.82
N GLY A 84 -4.18 12.55 11.88
CA GLY A 84 -5.21 12.31 12.90
C GLY A 84 -5.65 10.84 12.95
N ASP A 85 -6.69 10.58 13.75
CA ASP A 85 -7.24 9.24 13.88
C ASP A 85 -7.96 8.81 12.59
N ILE A 86 -7.50 7.71 11.99
CA ILE A 86 -8.09 7.11 10.80
C ILE A 86 -8.98 5.91 11.13
N ASN A 87 -9.16 5.55 12.40
CA ASN A 87 -10.06 4.48 12.83
C ASN A 87 -11.45 4.55 12.20
N PRO A 88 -12.10 5.73 12.08
CA PRO A 88 -13.42 5.82 11.45
C PRO A 88 -13.41 5.31 10.02
N LEU A 89 -12.32 5.52 9.27
CA LEU A 89 -12.15 5.01 7.91
C LEU A 89 -11.91 3.50 7.94
N THR A 90 -11.14 3.01 8.91
CA THR A 90 -10.78 1.59 8.99
C THR A 90 -11.90 0.68 9.49
N THR A 91 -12.94 1.23 10.10
CA THR A 91 -14.08 0.48 10.65
C THR A 91 -15.36 0.64 9.85
N MET A 92 -15.33 1.35 8.72
CA MET A 92 -16.50 1.45 7.84
C MET A 92 -16.88 0.06 7.34
N LYS A 93 -18.13 -0.35 7.58
CA LYS A 93 -18.72 -1.54 6.98
C LYS A 93 -19.61 -1.11 5.83
N LYS A 94 -19.59 -1.88 4.74
CA LYS A 94 -20.56 -1.75 3.64
C LYS A 94 -21.98 -2.01 4.14
#